data_AF-A0A2P5MEI9-F1
#
_entry.id   AF-A0A2P5MEI9-F1
#
_cell.length_a   1.000
_cell.length_b   1.000
_cell.length_c   1.000
_cell.angle_alpha   90.00
_cell.angle_beta   90.00
_cell.angle_gamma   90.00
#
_symmetry.space_group_name_H-M   'P 1'
#
loop_
_entity.id
_entity.type
_entity.pdbx_description
1 polymer ?
#
loop_
_entity_poly.entity_id
_entity_poly.type
_entity_poly.pdbx_seq_one_letter_code
_entity_poly.pdbx_strand_id
1 'polypeptide(L)'
;METPTYIKTTQDGRKLEVIGRAIYLGGKKECDKLMHLSEHPQVRAIIAVEPDARYMAGRVLLTEAEAAIAKAALDAANDEYNNTPFGINERMRTATKDLLRLRVDE
;
A
#
# COMPACT_ATOMS: atom_id res chain seq x y z
N MET A 1 20.31 0.53 2.34
CA MET A 1 19.14 1.27 2.84
C MET A 1 18.34 1.66 1.62
N GLU A 2 17.10 1.21 1.51
CA GLU A 2 16.23 1.60 0.38
C GLU A 2 15.95 3.10 0.45
N THR A 3 15.97 3.77 -0.70
CA THR A 3 15.71 5.20 -0.79
C THR A 3 14.23 5.46 -0.49
N PRO A 4 13.91 6.22 0.57
CA PRO A 4 12.52 6.52 0.90
C PRO A 4 11.92 7.46 -0.16
N THR A 5 10.70 7.15 -0.63
CA THR A 5 9.91 8.08 -1.46
C THR A 5 8.96 8.86 -0.57
N TYR A 6 9.16 10.17 -0.50
CA TYR A 6 8.33 11.06 0.30
C TYR A 6 6.95 11.24 -0.33
N ILE A 7 5.90 11.12 0.49
CA ILE A 7 4.51 11.38 0.09
C ILE A 7 4.08 12.74 0.64
N LYS A 8 4.07 12.87 1.97
CA LYS A 8 3.67 14.10 2.67
C LYS A 8 4.14 14.13 4.12
N THR A 9 3.94 15.27 4.77
CA THR A 9 4.10 15.44 6.21
C THR A 9 2.72 15.64 6.81
N THR A 10 2.37 14.83 7.82
CA THR A 10 1.10 14.95 8.53
C THR A 10 1.12 16.17 9.45
N GLN A 11 -0.06 16.64 9.87
CA GLN A 11 -0.20 17.85 10.71
C GLN A 11 0.54 17.75 12.06
N ASP A 12 0.76 16.54 12.56
CA ASP A 12 1.55 16.26 13.77
C ASP A 12 3.07 16.14 13.50
N GLY A 13 3.52 16.53 12.31
CA GLY A 13 4.94 16.62 11.94
C GLY A 13 5.59 15.31 11.53
N ARG A 14 4.84 14.21 11.46
CA ARG A 14 5.38 12.91 11.03
C ARG A 14 5.45 12.82 9.50
N LYS A 15 6.56 12.32 8.97
CA LYS A 15 6.69 12.07 7.54
C LYS A 15 6.01 10.77 7.16
N LEU A 16 5.27 10.80 6.07
CA LEU A 16 4.71 9.64 5.41
C LEU A 16 5.55 9.33 4.17
N GLU A 17 6.15 8.15 4.14
CA GLU A 17 7.13 7.76 3.14
C GLU A 17 6.90 6.31 2.70
N VAL A 18 7.16 6.00 1.44
CA VAL A 18 7.29 4.61 0.97
C VAL A 18 8.74 4.19 1.17
N ILE A 19 8.96 3.09 1.88
CA ILE A 19 10.27 2.49 2.10
C ILE A 19 10.17 1.03 1.68
N GLY A 20 10.80 0.69 0.56
CA GLY A 20 10.64 -0.60 -0.09
C GLY A 20 9.18 -0.84 -0.44
N ARG A 21 8.66 -1.99 0.00
CA ARG A 21 7.31 -2.47 -0.33
C ARG A 21 6.24 -2.10 0.70
N ALA A 22 6.49 -1.07 1.51
CA ALA A 22 5.54 -0.62 2.53
C ALA A 22 5.61 0.89 2.77
N ILE A 23 4.52 1.41 3.35
CA ILE A 23 4.36 2.81 3.75
C ILE A 23 4.67 2.93 5.25
N TYR A 24 5.44 3.95 5.60
CA TYR A 24 5.88 4.26 6.94
C TYR A 24 5.45 5.67 7.35
N LEU A 25 4.97 5.80 8.58
CA LEU A 25 4.64 7.08 9.22
C LEU A 25 5.60 7.32 10.39
N GLY A 26 6.47 8.31 10.27
CA GLY A 26 7.50 8.60 11.27
C GLY A 26 8.39 7.38 11.56
N GLY A 27 8.74 6.62 10.52
CA GLY A 27 9.57 5.41 10.64
C GLY A 27 8.85 4.17 11.15
N LYS A 28 7.54 4.23 11.45
CA LYS A 28 6.73 3.05 11.81
C LYS A 28 5.93 2.56 10.62
N LYS A 29 5.99 1.27 10.32
CA LYS A 29 5.22 0.65 9.22
C LYS A 29 3.72 0.81 9.49
N GLU A 30 2.99 1.37 8.53
CA GLU A 30 1.54 1.54 8.59
C GLU A 30 0.82 0.48 7.74
N CYS A 31 1.19 0.33 6.47
CA CYS A 31 0.54 -0.60 5.56
C CYS A 31 1.45 -0.96 4.37
N ASP A 32 1.12 -2.03 3.68
CA ASP A 32 1.76 -2.48 2.42
C ASP A 32 0.89 -2.22 1.19
N LYS A 33 -0.39 -1.84 1.39
CA LYS A 33 -1.35 -1.55 0.34
C LYS A 33 -2.21 -0.34 0.69
N LEU A 34 -2.63 0.38 -0.35
CA LEU A 34 -3.62 1.43 -0.23
C LEU A 34 -5.03 0.84 -0.32
N MET A 35 -5.93 1.32 0.52
CA MET A 35 -7.36 1.02 0.43
C MET A 35 -8.09 2.21 -0.19
N HIS A 36 -8.89 1.98 -1.21
CA HIS A 36 -9.75 3.03 -1.74
C HIS A 36 -10.92 3.28 -0.77
N LEU A 37 -11.25 4.54 -0.48
CA LEU A 37 -12.21 4.86 0.57
C LEU A 37 -13.62 4.33 0.31
N SER A 38 -14.00 4.03 -0.94
CA SER A 38 -15.29 3.38 -1.23
C SER A 38 -15.45 2.02 -0.56
N GLU A 39 -14.35 1.35 -0.21
CA GLU A 39 -14.34 0.05 0.47
C GLU A 39 -14.41 0.20 1.99
N HIS A 40 -14.26 1.41 2.53
CA HIS A 40 -14.24 1.65 3.97
C HIS A 40 -15.68 1.75 4.53
N PRO A 41 -16.02 0.98 5.58
CA PRO A 41 -17.39 0.97 6.13
C PRO A 41 -17.83 2.33 6.67
N GLN A 42 -16.89 3.16 7.12
CA GLN A 42 -17.17 4.50 7.65
C GLN A 42 -16.78 5.63 6.68
N VAL A 43 -16.80 5.39 5.37
CA VAL A 43 -16.41 6.37 4.33
C VAL A 43 -17.08 7.74 4.48
N ARG A 44 -18.36 7.77 4.86
CA ARG A 44 -19.12 9.03 5.04
C ARG A 44 -18.56 9.90 6.16
N ALA A 45 -18.15 9.28 7.28
CA ALA A 45 -17.57 10.00 8.41
C ALA A 45 -16.17 10.56 8.05
N ILE A 46 -15.41 9.80 7.27
CA ILE A 46 -14.08 10.21 6.79
C ILE A 46 -14.20 11.43 5.86
N ILE A 47 -15.03 11.34 4.82
CA ILE A 47 -15.19 12.41 3.82
C ILE A 47 -15.76 13.69 4.45
N ALA A 48 -16.56 13.58 5.52
CA ALA A 48 -17.07 14.75 6.24
C ALA A 48 -15.96 15.55 6.95
N VAL A 49 -14.86 14.89 7.35
CA VAL A 49 -13.72 15.53 8.02
C VAL A 49 -12.64 15.94 7.01
N GLU A 50 -12.39 15.10 6.01
CA GLU A 50 -11.40 15.34 4.96
C GLU A 50 -12.04 15.08 3.58
N PRO A 51 -12.64 16.12 2.98
CA PRO A 51 -13.39 15.99 1.73
C PRO A 51 -12.56 15.54 0.53
N ASP A 52 -11.27 15.88 0.52
CA ASP A 52 -10.36 15.59 -0.59
C ASP A 52 -9.71 14.20 -0.49
N ALA A 53 -9.96 13.47 0.60
CA ALA A 53 -9.43 12.12 0.76
C ALA A 53 -10.11 11.14 -0.19
N ARG A 54 -9.29 10.30 -0.84
CA ARG A 54 -9.76 9.23 -1.72
C ARG A 54 -9.23 7.84 -1.34
N TYR A 55 -8.04 7.80 -0.75
CA TYR A 55 -7.40 6.55 -0.32
C TYR A 55 -7.01 6.62 1.15
N MET A 56 -6.76 5.45 1.72
CA MET A 56 -6.27 5.27 3.07
C MET A 56 -5.01 4.40 3.06
N ALA A 57 -3.95 4.91 3.68
CA ALA A 57 -2.70 4.22 3.96
C ALA A 57 -2.59 3.95 5.46
N GLY A 58 -3.07 2.79 5.90
CA GLY A 58 -3.17 2.46 7.32
C GLY A 58 -4.09 3.46 8.02
N ARG A 59 -3.53 4.34 8.84
CA ARG A 59 -4.29 5.39 9.55
C ARG A 59 -4.31 6.76 8.86
N VAL A 60 -3.58 6.91 7.76
CA VAL A 60 -3.42 8.20 7.08
C VAL A 60 -4.30 8.26 5.84
N LEU A 61 -5.09 9.32 5.75
CA LEU A 61 -5.89 9.63 4.57
C LEU A 61 -5.03 10.28 3.50
N LEU A 62 -5.25 9.92 2.24
CA LEU A 62 -4.52 10.43 1.09
C LEU A 62 -5.47 11.00 0.06
N THR A 63 -5.06 12.10 -0.56
CA THR A 63 -5.69 12.60 -1.78
C THR A 63 -5.35 11.68 -2.97
N GLU A 64 -6.03 11.87 -4.11
CA GLU A 64 -5.72 11.13 -5.34
C GLU A 64 -4.24 11.29 -5.74
N ALA A 65 -3.71 12.51 -5.68
CA ALA A 65 -2.36 12.81 -6.09
C ALA A 65 -1.32 12.16 -5.16
N GLU A 66 -1.54 12.21 -3.85
CA GLU A 66 -0.67 11.57 -2.86
C GLU A 66 -0.69 10.05 -2.99
N ALA A 67 -1.88 9.47 -3.22
CA ALA A 67 -2.05 8.06 -3.45
C ALA A 67 -1.37 7.60 -4.74
N ALA A 68 -1.38 8.40 -5.80
CA ALA A 68 -0.67 8.11 -7.04
C ALA A 68 0.84 8.00 -6.83
N ILE A 69 1.43 8.92 -6.06
CA ILE A 69 2.87 8.87 -5.69
C ILE A 69 3.16 7.59 -4.90
N ALA A 70 2.36 7.31 -3.88
CA ALA A 70 2.53 6.14 -3.04
C ALA A 70 2.40 4.83 -3.83
N LYS A 71 1.40 4.74 -4.72
CA LYS A 71 1.17 3.58 -5.58
C LYS A 71 2.33 3.38 -6.55
N ALA A 72 2.78 4.42 -7.23
CA ALA A 72 3.91 4.33 -8.16
C ALA A 72 5.18 3.82 -7.47
N ALA A 73 5.47 4.31 -6.26
CA ALA A 73 6.63 3.85 -5.49
C ALA A 73 6.49 2.40 -5.01
N LEU A 74 5.30 2.00 -4.52
CA LEU A 74 5.03 0.62 -4.12
C LEU A 74 5.12 -0.34 -5.31
N ASP A 75 4.56 0.03 -6.46
CA ASP A 75 4.58 -0.78 -7.68
C ASP A 75 6.04 -0.98 -8.14
N ALA A 76 6.84 0.10 -8.20
CA ALA A 76 8.26 -0.01 -8.55
C ALA A 76 9.04 -0.94 -7.59
N ALA A 77 8.83 -0.82 -6.27
CA ALA A 77 9.47 -1.68 -5.29
C ALA A 77 8.99 -3.15 -5.36
N ASN A 78 7.71 -3.36 -5.67
CA ASN A 78 7.16 -4.69 -5.90
C ASN A 78 7.75 -5.32 -7.16
N ASP A 79 7.88 -4.57 -8.25
CA ASP A 79 8.46 -5.05 -9.50
C ASP A 79 9.93 -5.44 -9.34
N GLU A 80 10.72 -4.62 -8.64
CA GLU A 80 12.11 -4.94 -8.30
C GLU A 80 12.18 -6.28 -7.54
N TYR A 81 11.38 -6.44 -6.48
CA TYR A 81 11.32 -7.68 -5.73
C TYR A 81 10.86 -8.88 -6.57
N ASN A 82 9.82 -8.70 -7.39
CA ASN A 82 9.23 -9.76 -8.20
C ASN A 82 10.19 -10.29 -9.27
N ASN A 83 11.18 -9.49 -9.67
CA ASN A 83 12.24 -9.86 -10.60
C ASN A 83 13.43 -10.57 -9.92
N THR A 84 13.46 -10.67 -8.59
CA THR A 84 14.48 -11.46 -7.88
C THR A 84 14.17 -12.96 -7.94
N PRO A 85 15.20 -13.85 -7.85
CA PRO A 85 14.96 -15.29 -7.76
C PRO A 85 14.00 -15.68 -6.63
N PHE A 86 14.06 -14.96 -5.50
CA PHE A 86 13.18 -15.18 -4.36
C PHE A 86 11.72 -14.78 -4.67
N GLY A 87 11.52 -13.59 -5.25
CA GLY A 87 10.19 -13.13 -5.65
C GLY A 87 9.55 -14.01 -6.72
N ILE A 88 10.34 -14.52 -7.67
CA ILE A 88 9.87 -15.50 -8.66
C ILE A 88 9.39 -16.78 -7.97
N ASN A 89 10.20 -17.36 -7.08
CA ASN A 89 9.83 -18.58 -6.35
C ASN A 89 8.56 -18.41 -5.52
N GLU A 90 8.40 -17.28 -4.82
CA GLU A 90 7.19 -17.01 -4.02
C GLU A 90 5.93 -16.86 -4.88
N ARG A 91 6.04 -16.26 -6.07
CA ARG A 91 4.91 -16.19 -7.02
C ARG A 91 4.53 -17.59 -7.53
N MET A 92 5.51 -18.42 -7.89
CA MET A 92 5.26 -19.81 -8.31
C MET A 92 4.60 -20.64 -7.21
N ARG A 93 5.08 -20.49 -5.97
CA ARG A 93 4.49 -21.12 -4.78
C ARG A 93 3.04 -20.71 -4.57
N THR A 94 2.76 -19.41 -4.68
CA THR A 94 1.41 -18.86 -4.51
C THR A 94 0.47 -19.35 -5.61
N ALA A 95 0.89 -19.29 -6.88
CA ALA A 95 0.11 -19.80 -8.02
C ALA A 95 -0.23 -21.30 -7.87
N THR A 96 0.72 -22.10 -7.38
CA THR A 96 0.52 -23.53 -7.13
C THR A 96 -0.51 -23.75 -6.02
N LYS A 97 -0.40 -22.99 -4.93
CA LYS A 97 -1.37 -23.03 -3.82
C LYS A 97 -2.78 -22.65 -4.27
N ASP A 98 -2.91 -21.61 -5.09
CA ASP A 98 -4.20 -21.15 -5.58
C ASP A 98 -4.86 -22.18 -6.52
N LEU A 99 -4.07 -22.80 -7.39
CA LEU A 99 -4.53 -23.90 -8.25
C LEU A 99 -5.03 -25.11 -7.43
N LEU A 100 -4.30 -25.47 -6.37
CA LEU A 100 -4.73 -26.54 -5.45
C LEU A 100 -6.02 -26.17 -4.70
N ARG A 101 -6.20 -24.89 -4.32
CA ARG A 101 -7.43 -24.45 -3.65
C ARG A 101 -8.65 -24.63 -4.56
N LEU A 102 -8.55 -24.18 -5.81
CA LEU A 102 -9.63 -24.32 -6.79
C LEU A 102 -10.03 -25.78 -7.05
N ARG A 103 -9.09 -26.72 -6.90
CA ARG A 103 -9.33 -28.16 -7.08
C ARG A 103 -10.06 -28.83 -5.91
N VAL A 104 -10.00 -28.24 -4.72
CA VAL A 104 -10.67 -28.78 -3.51
C VAL A 104 -12.13 -28.32 -3.44
N ASP A 105 -12.48 -27.25 -4.14
CA ASP A 105 -13.84 -26.71 -4.21
C ASP A 105 -14.69 -27.36 -5.34
N GLU A 106 -14.13 -28.33 -6.10
CA GLU A 106 -14.81 -29.23 -7.07
C GLU A 106 -15.16 -30.59 -6.45
#